data_AF-A0A931X707-F1
#
_entry.id   AF-A0A931X707-F1
#
_cell.length_a   1.000
_cell.length_b   1.000
_cell.length_c   1.000
_cell.angle_alpha   90.00
_cell.angle_beta   90.00
_cell.angle_gamma   90.00
#
_symmetry.space_group_name_H-M   'P 1'
#
loop_
_entity.id
_entity.type
_entity.pdbx_description
1 polymer ?
#
loop_
_entity_poly.entity_id
_entity_poly.type
_entity_poly.pdbx_seq_one_letter_code
_entity_poly.pdbx_strand_id
1 'polypeptide(L)' 'MIRTAATLFAQLYRSLCLECLASELGVTLREADEIAHDLARTPRFVREWWVCSCCTEDDIVLRHVPMWPLQTGGC' A
#
# COMPACT_ATOMS: atom_id res chain seq x y z
N MET A 1 -12.87 12.04 -5.07
CA MET A 1 -12.95 10.58 -5.33
C MET A 1 -11.81 9.76 -4.70
N ILE A 2 -10.89 10.36 -3.91
CA ILE A 2 -9.76 9.69 -3.25
C ILE A 2 -10.20 8.79 -2.06
N ARG A 3 -11.34 9.10 -1.42
CA ARG A 3 -11.88 8.33 -0.28
C ARG A 3 -12.25 6.88 -0.64
N THR A 4 -12.72 6.62 -1.85
CA THR A 4 -13.17 5.28 -2.26
C THR A 4 -11.99 4.32 -2.43
N ALA A 5 -10.86 4.80 -2.97
CA ALA A 5 -9.64 4.01 -3.12
C ALA A 5 -9.00 3.63 -1.77
N ALA A 6 -9.00 4.54 -0.80
CA ALA A 6 -8.57 4.23 0.57
C ALA A 6 -9.49 3.18 1.25
N THR A 7 -10.77 3.12 0.86
CA THR A 7 -11.72 2.14 1.39
C THR A 7 -11.49 0.76 0.76
N LEU A 8 -11.15 0.68 -0.53
CA LEU A 8 -10.75 -0.56 -1.20
C LEU A 8 -9.47 -1.15 -0.60
N PHE A 9 -8.49 -0.32 -0.26
CA PHE A 9 -7.31 -0.77 0.48
C PHE A 9 -7.60 -1.19 1.93
N ALA A 10 -8.46 -0.46 2.63
CA ALA A 10 -8.86 -0.76 3.99
C ALA A 10 -9.59 -2.11 4.12
N GLN A 11 -10.20 -2.62 3.03
CA GLN A 11 -10.81 -3.95 3.03
C GLN A 11 -9.81 -5.09 2.87
N LEU A 12 -8.57 -4.84 2.41
CA LEU A 12 -7.73 -5.93 1.92
C LEU A 12 -6.57 -6.37 2.82
N TYR A 13 -6.10 -5.59 3.81
CA TYR A 13 -4.96 -6.00 4.68
C TYR A 13 -3.73 -6.57 3.91
N ARG A 14 -3.57 -6.27 2.62
CA ARG A 14 -2.59 -6.90 1.71
C ARG A 14 -1.46 -5.94 1.37
N SER A 15 -0.26 -6.49 1.16
CA SER A 15 0.84 -5.83 0.48
C SER A 15 0.66 -5.98 -1.03
N LEU A 16 0.56 -4.89 -1.78
CA LEU A 16 0.42 -4.93 -3.24
C LEU A 16 1.58 -4.19 -3.91
N CYS A 17 2.24 -4.82 -4.87
CA CYS A 17 3.17 -4.13 -5.77
C CYS A 17 2.41 -3.14 -6.67
N LEU A 18 3.14 -2.24 -7.32
CA LEU A 18 2.55 -1.20 -8.16
C LEU A 18 1.75 -1.77 -9.34
N GLU A 19 2.18 -2.90 -9.91
CA GLU A 19 1.47 -3.54 -11.02
C GLU A 19 0.13 -4.12 -10.57
N CYS A 20 0.13 -4.84 -9.44
CA CYS A 20 -1.10 -5.38 -8.86
C CYS A 20 -2.04 -4.25 -8.43
N LEU A 21 -1.49 -3.17 -7.87
CA LEU A 21 -2.24 -1.97 -7.53
C LEU A 21 -2.88 -1.32 -8.77
N ALA A 22 -2.12 -1.15 -9.85
CA ALA A 22 -2.61 -0.59 -11.10
C ALA A 22 -3.74 -1.46 -11.69
N SER A 23 -3.57 -2.78 -11.67
CA SER A 23 -4.56 -3.74 -12.15
C SER A 23 -5.86 -3.70 -11.34
N GLU A 24 -5.78 -3.72 -10.01
CA GLU A 24 -6.93 -3.69 -9.10
C GLU A 24 -7.74 -2.38 -9.22
N LEU A 25 -7.05 -1.26 -9.44
CA LEU A 25 -7.69 0.05 -9.57
C LEU A 25 -8.10 0.39 -11.01
N GLY A 26 -7.70 -0.43 -12.00
CA GLY A 26 -7.93 -0.15 -13.42
C GLY A 26 -7.25 1.13 -13.90
N VAL A 27 -6.07 1.45 -13.36
CA VAL A 27 -5.29 2.66 -13.67
C VAL A 27 -3.95 2.32 -14.29
N THR A 28 -3.24 3.31 -14.81
CA THR A 28 -1.88 3.13 -15.33
C THR A 28 -0.87 2.93 -14.19
N LEU A 29 0.29 2.34 -14.51
CA LEU A 29 1.37 2.17 -13.53
C LEU A 29 1.84 3.51 -12.92
N ARG A 30 1.85 4.58 -13.72
CA ARG A 30 2.19 5.93 -13.27
C ARG A 30 1.19 6.45 -12.25
N GLU A 31 -0.10 6.31 -12.53
CA GLU A 31 -1.16 6.71 -11.60
C GLU A 31 -1.14 5.86 -10.32
N ALA A 32 -0.84 4.57 -10.43
CA ALA A 32 -0.66 3.70 -9.26
C ALA A 32 0.52 4.14 -8.38
N ASP A 33 1.64 4.55 -8.97
CA ASP A 33 2.78 5.10 -8.22
C ASP A 33 2.42 6.43 -7.52
N GLU A 34 1.73 7.33 -8.22
CA GLU A 34 1.22 8.59 -7.65
C GLU A 34 0.26 8.32 -6.46
N ILE A 35 -0.67 7.38 -6.62
CA ILE A 35 -1.61 6.96 -5.56
C ILE A 35 -0.87 6.33 -4.38
N ALA A 36 0.07 5.40 -4.64
CA ALA A 36 0.84 4.77 -3.58
C ALA A 36 1.68 5.79 -2.80
N HIS A 37 2.26 6.76 -3.51
CA HIS A 37 3.02 7.83 -2.90
C HIS A 37 2.13 8.75 -2.04
N ASP A 38 0.96 9.16 -2.52
CA ASP A 38 0.03 9.96 -1.73
C ASP A 38 -0.53 9.21 -0.51
N LEU A 39 -0.82 7.90 -0.65
CA LEU A 39 -1.26 7.06 0.45
C LEU A 39 -0.17 6.88 1.51
N ALA A 40 1.09 6.73 1.11
CA ALA A 40 2.23 6.63 2.03
C ALA A 40 2.47 7.90 2.86
N ARG A 41 1.90 9.05 2.47
CA ARG A 41 1.89 10.27 3.32
C ARG A 41 0.88 10.19 4.47
N THR A 42 0.02 9.17 4.47
CA THR A 42 -0.93 8.95 5.55
C THR A 42 -0.37 7.91 6.53
N PRO A 43 -0.54 8.09 7.86
CA PRO A 43 0.14 7.27 8.88
C PRO A 43 -0.30 5.80 8.93
N ARG A 44 -1.23 5.39 8.08
CA ARG A 44 -1.76 4.01 7.99
C ARG A 44 -1.12 3.21 6.86
N PHE A 45 -0.31 3.83 6.01
CA PHE A 45 0.28 3.16 4.87
C PHE A 45 1.78 3.44 4.81
N VAL A 46 2.53 2.42 4.42
CA VAL A 46 3.96 2.52 4.16
C VAL A 46 4.23 1.96 2.78
N ARG A 47 5.24 2.55 2.13
CA ARG A 47 5.79 2.07 0.88
C ARG A 47 7.19 1.53 1.16
N GLU A 48 7.37 0.22 1.03
CA GLU A 48 8.61 -0.48 1.38
C GLU A 48 8.83 -1.71 0.49
N TRP A 49 10.04 -2.25 0.50
CA TRP A 49 10.36 -3.51 -0.18
C TRP A 49 9.80 -4.68 0.63
N TRP A 50 8.95 -5.50 0.02
CA TRP A 50 8.31 -6.65 0.67
C TRP A 50 7.78 -7.64 -0.37
N VAL A 51 7.35 -8.81 0.09
CA VAL A 51 6.68 -9.80 -0.77
C VAL A 51 5.26 -9.34 -1.10
N CYS A 52 4.95 -9.21 -2.39
CA CYS A 52 3.61 -8.90 -2.87
C CYS A 52 2.65 -10.06 -2.54
N SER A 53 1.49 -9.75 -1.97
CA SER A 53 0.49 -10.75 -1.60
C SER A 53 -0.17 -11.43 -2.81
N CYS A 54 -0.11 -10.84 -4.00
CA CYS A 54 -0.76 -11.35 -5.20
C CYS A 54 0.19 -12.15 -6.11
N CYS A 55 1.35 -11.58 -6.47
CA CYS A 55 2.32 -12.26 -7.33
C CYS A 55 3.40 -13.04 -6.57
N THR A 56 3.47 -12.92 -5.24
CA THR A 56 4.48 -13.58 -4.38
C THR A 56 5.94 -13.22 -4.68
N GLU A 57 6.17 -12.17 -5.48
CA GLU A 57 7.50 -11.65 -5.77
C GLU A 57 7.89 -10.53 -4.80
N ASP A 58 9.20 -10.39 -4.57
CA ASP A 58 9.79 -9.28 -3.81
C ASP A 58 9.80 -8.00 -4.64
N ASP A 59 9.08 -6.96 -4.20
CA ASP A 59 8.98 -5.67 -4.91
C ASP A 59 8.68 -4.52 -3.95
N ILE A 60 8.67 -3.27 -4.44
CA ILE A 60 8.10 -2.13 -3.73
C ILE A 60 6.59 -2.29 -3.67
N VAL A 61 6.08 -2.49 -2.45
CA VAL A 61 4.65 -2.61 -2.19
C VAL A 61 4.11 -1.41 -1.44
N LEU A 62 2.83 -1.13 -1.63
CA LEU A 62 2.05 -0.35 -0.68
C LEU A 62 1.42 -1.31 0.34
N ARG A 63 1.67 -1.07 1.63
CA ARG A 63 1.18 -1.90 2.73
C ARG A 63 0.43 -1.06 3.75
N HIS A 64 -0.71 -1.57 4.23
CA HIS A 64 -1.41 -1.00 5.38
C HIS A 64 -0.73 -1.43 6.69
N VAL A 65 -0.44 -0.47 7.56
CA VAL A 65 0.10 -0.71 8.90
C VAL A 65 -0.99 -0.35 9.92
N PRO A 66 -1.46 -1.30 10.76
CA PRO A 66 -2.41 -0.97 11.81
C PRO A 66 -1.78 0.07 12.75
N MET A 67 -2.45 1.20 12.93
CA MET A 67 -2.01 2.22 13.88
C MET A 67 -2.27 1.74 15.31
N TRP A 68 -1.27 1.13 15.95
CA TRP A 68 -1.18 1.00 17.41
C TRP A 68 0.25 0.72 17.87
N PRO A 69 0.64 1.31 19.02
CA PRO A 69 1.48 2.50 18.99
C PRO A 69 2.85 2.22 18.36
N LEU A 70 3.56 3.26 17.95
CA LEU A 70 5.02 3.21 17.96
C LEU A 70 5.44 2.81 19.39
N GLN A 71 5.60 1.51 19.68
CA GLN A 71 6.46 1.09 20.75
C GLN A 71 7.86 1.46 20.30
N THR A 72 8.24 2.68 20.64
CA THR A 72 9.61 2.97 21.06
C THR A 72 9.90 2.07 22.25
N GLY A 73 10.30 0.83 21.97
CA GLY A 73 10.90 -0.12 22.88
C GLY A 73 11.80 -0.94 21.97
N GLY A 74 13.06 -0.56 21.81
CA GLY A 74 14.02 -0.60 22.90
C GLY A 74 14.83 -1.87 22.68
N CYS A 75 15.93 -1.70 21.95
CA CYS A 75 17.20 -2.41 22.02
C CYS A 75 18.20 -1.58 21.21
#